data_AF-A0AAV2QA03-F1
#
_entry.id   AF-A0AAV2QA03-F1
#
_cell.length_a   1.000
_cell.length_b   1.000
_cell.length_c   1.000
_cell.angle_alpha   90.00
_cell.angle_beta   90.00
_cell.angle_gamma   90.00
#
_symmetry.space_group_name_H-M   'P 1'
#
loop_
_entity.id
_entity.type
_entity.pdbx_description
1 polymer ?
#
loop_
_entity_poly.entity_id
_entity_poly.type
_entity_poly.pdbx_seq_one_letter_code
_entity_poly.pdbx_strand_id
1 'polypeptide(L)'
;MEDINFFNKDYFLLELQTASAIKNLEENDSDSFQLEKVTNVTIGLVLAAKSLKIFDSNIILNWIRKGRKLTPLIEKQFALYDTLSIYLQNNVNIEEDIQEWKQILNNTKYVFPAKDKKGWALIFGDTPIFLEKVNPDELSKSYVVQQQIETSDAEDEDIKQENEVAKIEETSDAEDEDIKKENEVAKIEDTSDSEDEDITQENEVAKIEETSDAEDEDITQENEVAKIEETSDAEDEDIKQENEVAKIEETSDAEDEDITQENEMAKREETSDAEDEDIKQENEVAKIEDTSDAEDEDITQENEVDQGRWQK
;
A
#
# COMPACT_ATOMS: atom_id res chain seq x y z
N MET A 1 -10.04 5.91 -31.96
CA MET A 1 -11.36 5.31 -31.69
C MET A 1 -11.50 5.36 -30.19
N GLU A 2 -12.60 5.87 -29.65
CA GLU A 2 -12.82 5.81 -28.21
C GLU A 2 -12.75 4.33 -27.80
N ASP A 3 -11.87 3.98 -26.87
CA ASP A 3 -11.83 2.65 -26.29
C ASP A 3 -13.12 2.47 -25.48
N ILE A 4 -14.10 1.82 -26.09
CA ILE A 4 -15.39 1.55 -25.45
C ILE A 4 -15.15 0.48 -24.40
N ASN A 5 -14.87 0.92 -23.18
CA ASN A 5 -14.78 0.04 -22.02
C ASN A 5 -16.19 -0.45 -21.66
N PHE A 6 -16.45 -1.73 -21.92
CA PHE A 6 -17.78 -2.32 -21.78
C PHE A 6 -18.18 -2.54 -20.32
N PHE A 7 -17.23 -3.00 -19.50
CA PHE A 7 -17.45 -3.33 -18.09
C PHE A 7 -17.23 -2.11 -17.18
N ASN A 8 -17.84 -0.98 -17.50
CA ASN A 8 -17.68 0.28 -16.77
C ASN A 8 -18.67 0.44 -15.59
N LYS A 9 -18.60 1.57 -14.88
CA LYS A 9 -19.51 1.91 -13.76
C LYS A 9 -20.99 1.77 -14.14
N ASP A 10 -21.36 2.20 -15.34
CA ASP A 10 -22.75 2.15 -15.82
C ASP A 10 -23.22 0.71 -16.05
N TYR A 11 -22.34 -0.16 -16.55
CA TYR A 11 -22.62 -1.59 -16.70
C TYR A 11 -22.94 -2.24 -15.35
N PHE A 12 -22.07 -2.06 -14.34
CA PHE A 12 -22.28 -2.66 -13.02
C PHE A 12 -23.53 -2.10 -12.33
N LEU A 13 -23.78 -0.80 -12.48
CA LEU A 13 -24.99 -0.19 -11.96
C LEU A 13 -26.25 -0.79 -12.62
N LEU A 14 -26.25 -0.92 -13.95
CA LEU A 14 -27.35 -1.51 -14.70
C LEU A 14 -27.58 -2.98 -14.33
N GLU A 15 -26.50 -3.75 -14.10
CA GLU A 15 -26.58 -5.16 -13.69
C GLU A 15 -27.31 -5.29 -12.34
N LEU A 16 -26.93 -4.48 -11.36
CA LEU A 16 -27.58 -4.46 -10.04
C LEU A 16 -29.04 -3.96 -10.13
N GLN A 17 -29.32 -2.96 -10.95
CA GLN A 17 -30.70 -2.48 -11.16
C GLN A 17 -31.58 -3.55 -11.81
N THR A 18 -31.05 -4.24 -12.83
CA THR A 18 -31.75 -5.31 -13.55
C THR A 18 -32.10 -6.46 -12.62
N ALA A 19 -31.19 -6.79 -11.69
CA ALA A 19 -31.43 -7.80 -10.66
C ALA A 19 -32.34 -7.31 -9.51
N SER A 20 -32.79 -6.05 -9.52
CA SER A 20 -33.49 -5.41 -8.40
C SER A 20 -32.68 -5.49 -7.10
N ALA A 21 -31.34 -5.46 -7.22
CA ALA A 21 -30.39 -5.57 -6.13
C ALA A 21 -30.06 -4.21 -5.49
N ILE A 22 -30.42 -3.09 -6.13
CA ILE A 22 -30.22 -1.76 -5.57
C ILE A 22 -31.50 -0.91 -5.64
N LYS A 23 -31.61 0.01 -4.70
CA LYS A 23 -32.64 1.05 -4.65
C LYS A 23 -31.99 2.40 -4.36
N ASN A 24 -32.38 3.43 -5.11
CA ASN A 24 -31.98 4.81 -4.83
C ASN A 24 -32.80 5.36 -3.65
N LEU A 25 -32.12 5.93 -2.66
CA LEU A 25 -32.71 6.49 -1.43
C LEU A 25 -33.14 7.95 -1.60
N GLU A 26 -32.45 8.74 -2.42
CA GLU A 26 -32.72 10.17 -2.61
C GLU A 26 -32.74 10.56 -4.10
N GLU A 27 -33.85 11.15 -4.56
CA GLU A 27 -34.03 11.54 -5.97
C GLU A 27 -33.00 12.57 -6.49
N ASN A 28 -32.22 13.20 -5.60
CA ASN A 28 -31.25 14.25 -5.93
C ASN A 28 -29.78 13.86 -5.67
N ASP A 29 -29.50 12.67 -5.13
CA ASP A 29 -28.14 12.20 -4.87
C ASP A 29 -27.88 10.92 -5.68
N SER A 30 -27.00 11.04 -6.68
CA SER A 30 -26.67 9.98 -7.63
C SER A 30 -25.93 8.80 -7.03
N ASP A 31 -25.40 8.91 -5.80
CA ASP A 31 -24.59 7.87 -5.18
C ASP A 31 -25.24 7.26 -3.91
N SER A 32 -26.47 7.68 -3.57
CA SER A 32 -27.23 7.19 -2.41
C SER A 32 -27.98 5.88 -2.68
N PHE A 33 -27.25 4.77 -2.88
CA PHE A 33 -27.84 3.45 -3.11
C PHE A 33 -27.92 2.59 -1.85
N GLN A 34 -28.94 1.73 -1.78
CA GLN A 34 -29.04 0.65 -0.80
C GLN A 34 -29.15 -0.71 -1.51
N LEU A 35 -28.40 -1.70 -1.01
CA LEU A 35 -28.51 -3.09 -1.47
C LEU A 35 -29.80 -3.75 -0.96
N GLU A 36 -30.59 -4.28 -1.88
CA GLU A 36 -31.86 -4.97 -1.65
C GLU A 36 -31.70 -6.48 -1.82
N LYS A 37 -32.48 -7.24 -1.05
CA LYS A 37 -32.32 -8.69 -0.97
C LYS A 37 -32.75 -9.37 -2.27
N VAL A 38 -31.82 -10.08 -2.91
CA VAL A 38 -32.07 -10.91 -4.09
C VAL A 38 -32.11 -12.40 -3.75
N THR A 39 -32.86 -13.18 -4.53
CA THR A 39 -33.05 -14.63 -4.29
C THR A 39 -31.89 -15.48 -4.83
N ASN A 40 -31.22 -15.03 -5.89
CA ASN A 40 -30.12 -15.73 -6.55
C ASN A 40 -28.92 -14.80 -6.68
N VAL A 41 -28.04 -14.81 -5.68
CA VAL A 41 -26.77 -14.08 -5.72
C VAL A 41 -25.79 -14.85 -6.62
N THR A 42 -25.39 -14.23 -7.72
CA THR A 42 -24.38 -14.72 -8.67
C THR A 42 -23.04 -14.04 -8.41
N ILE A 43 -21.98 -14.56 -9.02
CA ILE A 43 -20.68 -13.88 -9.00
C ILE A 43 -20.77 -12.51 -9.64
N GLY A 44 -21.45 -12.38 -10.78
CA GLY A 44 -21.62 -11.10 -11.47
C GLY A 44 -22.25 -10.02 -10.59
N LEU A 45 -23.20 -10.40 -9.72
CA LEU A 45 -23.84 -9.46 -8.81
C LEU A 45 -22.93 -9.02 -7.66
N VAL A 46 -22.12 -9.93 -7.12
CA VAL A 46 -21.14 -9.60 -6.07
C VAL A 46 -20.02 -8.75 -6.65
N LEU A 47 -19.54 -9.11 -7.84
CA LEU A 47 -18.59 -8.34 -8.61
C LEU A 47 -19.11 -6.92 -8.85
N ALA A 48 -20.32 -6.77 -9.41
CA ALA A 48 -20.91 -5.47 -9.67
C ALA A 48 -21.04 -4.60 -8.41
N ALA A 49 -21.50 -5.18 -7.30
CA ALA A 49 -21.57 -4.45 -6.03
C ALA A 49 -20.19 -3.96 -5.55
N LYS A 50 -19.16 -4.79 -5.72
CA LYS A 50 -17.79 -4.47 -5.32
C LYS A 50 -17.15 -3.42 -6.26
N SER A 51 -17.30 -3.60 -7.57
CA SER A 51 -16.76 -2.74 -8.62
C SER A 51 -17.24 -1.29 -8.55
N LEU A 52 -18.44 -1.05 -8.01
CA LEU A 52 -18.97 0.31 -7.87
C LEU A 52 -18.23 1.14 -6.82
N LYS A 53 -17.55 0.51 -5.85
CA LYS A 53 -16.91 1.18 -4.70
C LYS A 53 -17.85 2.08 -3.87
N ILE A 54 -19.17 1.89 -4.00
CA ILE A 54 -20.21 2.62 -3.23
C ILE A 54 -20.57 1.87 -1.93
N PHE A 55 -20.36 0.56 -1.91
CA PHE A 55 -20.73 -0.29 -0.77
C PHE A 55 -19.49 -0.86 -0.09
N ASP A 56 -19.38 -0.65 1.21
CA ASP A 56 -18.34 -1.29 2.01
C ASP A 56 -18.44 -2.82 1.94
N SER A 57 -17.31 -3.51 2.03
CA SER A 57 -17.22 -4.97 2.11
C SER A 57 -18.16 -5.56 3.16
N ASN A 58 -18.32 -4.90 4.31
CA ASN A 58 -19.24 -5.32 5.37
C ASN A 58 -20.73 -5.22 4.96
N ILE A 59 -21.08 -4.23 4.15
CA ILE A 59 -22.44 -4.04 3.63
C ILE A 59 -22.73 -5.13 2.59
N ILE A 60 -21.80 -5.35 1.65
CA ILE A 60 -21.89 -6.40 0.63
C ILE A 60 -22.00 -7.79 1.30
N LEU A 61 -21.17 -8.06 2.31
CA LEU A 61 -21.20 -9.32 3.05
C LEU A 61 -22.55 -9.54 3.73
N ASN A 62 -23.10 -8.51 4.38
CA ASN A 62 -24.41 -8.61 5.02
C ASN A 62 -25.55 -8.79 4.02
N TRP A 63 -25.42 -8.22 2.83
CA TRP A 63 -26.36 -8.40 1.73
C TRP A 63 -26.35 -9.85 1.21
N ILE A 64 -25.18 -10.42 0.98
CA ILE A 64 -25.02 -11.83 0.56
C ILE A 64 -25.52 -12.77 1.66
N ARG A 65 -25.09 -12.55 2.90
CA ARG A 65 -25.44 -13.39 4.05
C ARG A 65 -25.38 -12.64 5.38
N LYS A 66 -26.54 -12.18 5.83
CA LYS A 66 -26.71 -11.46 7.11
C LYS A 66 -26.11 -12.19 8.31
N GLY A 67 -25.39 -11.42 9.15
CA GLY A 67 -24.86 -11.89 10.44
C GLY A 67 -23.52 -12.62 10.36
N ARG A 68 -22.81 -12.49 9.23
CA ARG A 68 -21.42 -12.94 9.09
C ARG A 68 -20.46 -11.77 9.34
N LYS A 69 -19.31 -12.09 9.92
CA LYS A 69 -18.19 -11.17 10.06
C LYS A 69 -17.27 -11.33 8.86
N LEU A 70 -16.61 -10.23 8.52
CA LEU A 70 -15.49 -10.25 7.60
C LEU A 70 -14.36 -11.11 8.22
N THR A 71 -13.73 -11.94 7.41
CA THR A 71 -12.64 -12.84 7.80
C THR A 71 -11.57 -12.77 6.71
N PRO A 72 -10.30 -13.10 6.99
CA PRO A 72 -9.23 -13.06 5.98
C PRO A 72 -9.55 -13.80 4.68
N LEU A 73 -10.24 -14.94 4.76
CA LEU A 73 -10.67 -15.70 3.58
C LEU A 73 -11.71 -14.98 2.71
N ILE A 74 -12.54 -14.11 3.31
CA ILE A 74 -13.56 -13.31 2.60
C ILE A 74 -12.91 -12.05 2.04
N GLU A 75 -12.00 -11.42 2.78
CA GLU A 75 -11.21 -10.28 2.29
C GLU A 75 -10.42 -10.66 1.05
N LYS A 76 -9.70 -11.79 1.10
CA LYS A 76 -9.00 -12.34 -0.07
C LYS A 76 -9.94 -12.60 -1.26
N GLN A 77 -11.19 -13.03 -1.00
CA GLN A 77 -12.17 -13.20 -2.07
C GLN A 77 -12.61 -11.87 -2.67
N PHE A 78 -12.86 -10.86 -1.85
CA PHE A 78 -13.28 -9.55 -2.33
C PHE A 78 -12.17 -8.85 -3.12
N ALA A 79 -10.91 -9.02 -2.71
CA ALA A 79 -9.75 -8.59 -3.49
C ALA A 79 -9.74 -9.23 -4.90
N LEU A 80 -9.96 -10.55 -5.00
CA LEU A 80 -10.06 -11.22 -6.30
C LEU A 80 -11.20 -10.67 -7.19
N TYR A 81 -12.30 -10.19 -6.60
CA TYR A 81 -13.36 -9.54 -7.36
C TYR A 81 -12.94 -8.15 -7.85
N ASP A 82 -12.21 -7.37 -7.05
CA ASP A 82 -11.66 -6.10 -7.52
C ASP A 82 -10.73 -6.32 -8.71
N THR A 83 -9.80 -7.28 -8.60
CA THR A 83 -8.88 -7.66 -9.66
C THR A 83 -9.61 -8.07 -10.94
N LEU A 84 -10.63 -8.93 -10.82
CA LEU A 84 -11.43 -9.36 -11.96
C LEU A 84 -12.15 -8.18 -12.61
N SER A 85 -12.69 -7.25 -11.82
CA SER A 85 -13.35 -6.06 -12.34
C SER A 85 -12.43 -5.22 -13.21
N ILE A 86 -11.18 -5.04 -12.77
CA ILE A 86 -10.20 -4.24 -13.48
C ILE A 86 -9.76 -4.94 -14.77
N TYR A 87 -9.53 -6.25 -14.71
CA TYR A 87 -9.25 -7.05 -15.90
C TYR A 87 -10.36 -6.91 -16.96
N LEU A 88 -11.62 -7.04 -16.56
CA LEU A 88 -12.76 -6.91 -17.46
C LEU A 88 -12.86 -5.51 -18.08
N GLN A 89 -12.50 -4.48 -17.32
CA GLN A 89 -12.48 -3.10 -17.79
C GLN A 89 -11.42 -2.86 -18.85
N ASN A 90 -10.22 -3.39 -18.63
CA ASN A 90 -9.05 -3.00 -19.42
C ASN A 90 -8.80 -3.94 -20.61
N ASN A 91 -9.16 -5.22 -20.48
CA ASN A 91 -8.72 -6.27 -21.41
C ASN A 91 -9.84 -6.88 -22.23
N VAL A 92 -11.11 -6.66 -21.87
CA VAL A 92 -12.25 -7.27 -22.57
C VAL A 92 -12.94 -6.24 -23.45
N ASN A 93 -12.44 -6.09 -24.67
CA ASN A 93 -12.93 -5.14 -25.68
C ASN A 93 -13.53 -5.80 -26.94
N ILE A 94 -13.49 -7.14 -27.03
CA ILE A 94 -14.07 -7.92 -28.13
C ILE A 94 -15.47 -8.38 -27.73
N GLU A 95 -16.48 -8.09 -28.57
CA GLU A 95 -17.90 -8.43 -28.30
C GLU A 95 -18.13 -9.92 -27.99
N GLU A 96 -17.39 -10.81 -28.66
CA GLU A 96 -17.49 -12.26 -28.43
C GLU A 96 -17.05 -12.64 -27.01
N ASP A 97 -15.92 -12.08 -26.54
CA ASP A 97 -15.41 -12.29 -25.19
C ASP A 97 -16.33 -11.63 -24.13
N ILE A 98 -16.90 -10.46 -24.42
CA ILE A 98 -17.87 -9.78 -23.55
C ILE A 98 -19.07 -10.68 -23.26
N GLN A 99 -19.61 -11.34 -24.28
CA GLN A 99 -20.78 -12.22 -24.11
C GLN A 99 -20.43 -13.49 -23.35
N GLU A 100 -19.23 -14.04 -23.56
CA GLU A 100 -18.74 -15.20 -22.80
C GLU A 100 -18.61 -14.84 -21.31
N TRP A 101 -17.98 -13.70 -21.00
CA TRP A 101 -17.83 -13.21 -19.63
C TRP A 101 -19.18 -12.95 -18.94
N LYS A 102 -20.15 -12.34 -19.62
CA LYS A 102 -21.50 -12.18 -19.08
C LYS A 102 -22.16 -13.52 -18.74
N GLN A 103 -22.03 -14.50 -19.63
CA GLN A 103 -22.60 -15.83 -19.38
C GLN A 103 -21.96 -16.48 -18.16
N ILE A 104 -20.63 -16.38 -18.01
CA ILE A 104 -19.92 -16.91 -16.85
C ILE A 104 -20.39 -16.22 -15.57
N LEU A 105 -20.38 -14.88 -15.54
CA LEU A 105 -20.71 -14.09 -14.36
C LEU A 105 -22.17 -14.27 -13.92
N ASN A 106 -23.11 -14.33 -14.86
CA ASN A 106 -24.54 -14.37 -14.56
C ASN A 106 -25.06 -15.78 -14.31
N ASN A 107 -24.39 -16.82 -14.82
CA ASN A 107 -24.80 -18.21 -14.56
C ASN A 107 -24.08 -18.83 -13.36
N THR A 108 -22.95 -18.28 -12.94
CA THR A 108 -22.19 -18.82 -11.80
C THR A 108 -22.75 -18.30 -10.48
N LYS A 109 -23.31 -19.20 -9.69
CA LYS A 109 -23.83 -18.89 -8.36
C LYS A 109 -22.69 -18.52 -7.41
N TYR A 110 -22.89 -17.49 -6.59
CA TYR A 110 -21.93 -17.15 -5.53
C TYR A 110 -21.84 -18.30 -4.50
N VAL A 111 -20.61 -18.69 -4.18
CA VAL A 111 -20.28 -19.69 -3.16
C VAL A 111 -19.47 -19.02 -2.06
N PHE A 112 -19.88 -19.24 -0.81
CA PHE A 112 -19.24 -18.66 0.36
C PHE A 112 -17.89 -19.37 0.65
N PRO A 113 -16.84 -18.65 1.10
CA PRO A 113 -15.55 -19.24 1.40
C PRO A 113 -15.62 -20.30 2.48
N ALA A 114 -14.96 -21.43 2.22
CA ALA A 114 -14.89 -22.57 3.12
C ALA A 114 -13.42 -23.02 3.21
N LYS A 115 -13.01 -23.49 4.40
CA LYS A 115 -11.63 -23.95 4.65
C LYS A 115 -11.24 -25.15 3.77
N ASP A 116 -12.21 -25.93 3.33
CA ASP A 116 -12.04 -27.03 2.40
C ASP A 116 -12.22 -26.56 0.95
N LYS A 117 -11.14 -26.67 0.16
CA LYS A 117 -11.00 -26.20 -1.24
C LYS A 117 -12.05 -26.74 -2.25
N LYS A 118 -12.99 -27.59 -1.83
CA LYS A 118 -13.92 -28.33 -2.71
C LYS A 118 -14.93 -27.44 -3.46
N GLY A 119 -15.31 -26.29 -2.90
CA GLY A 119 -16.19 -25.34 -3.58
C GLY A 119 -15.48 -24.33 -4.49
N TRP A 120 -14.16 -24.18 -4.28
CA TRP A 120 -13.32 -23.14 -4.87
C TRP A 120 -12.61 -23.57 -6.14
N ALA A 121 -12.39 -24.88 -6.31
CA ALA A 121 -11.67 -25.41 -7.46
C ALA A 121 -12.33 -25.11 -8.82
N LEU A 122 -13.64 -24.85 -8.84
CA LEU A 122 -14.39 -24.50 -10.05
C LEU A 122 -14.26 -23.04 -10.49
N ILE A 123 -13.80 -22.14 -9.60
CA ILE A 123 -13.70 -20.69 -9.87
C ILE A 123 -12.23 -20.22 -9.77
N PHE A 124 -11.42 -20.83 -8.90
CA PHE A 124 -10.05 -20.41 -8.58
C PHE A 124 -9.09 -21.58 -8.28
N GLY A 125 -9.43 -22.84 -8.62
CA GLY A 125 -8.47 -23.96 -8.53
C GLY A 125 -7.61 -24.08 -9.78
N ASP A 126 -6.40 -24.66 -9.63
CA ASP A 126 -5.34 -24.90 -10.63
C ASP A 126 -5.71 -24.39 -12.02
N THR A 127 -5.59 -23.07 -12.15
CA THR A 127 -5.91 -22.24 -13.31
C THR A 127 -7.34 -22.45 -13.84
N PRO A 128 -8.27 -21.52 -13.54
CA PRO A 128 -9.51 -21.44 -14.30
C PRO A 128 -9.15 -21.35 -15.78
N ILE A 129 -9.76 -22.18 -16.63
CA ILE A 129 -9.46 -22.25 -18.08
C ILE A 129 -9.54 -20.86 -18.77
N PHE A 130 -10.29 -19.92 -18.19
CA PHE A 130 -10.41 -18.54 -18.68
C PHE A 130 -9.23 -17.63 -18.31
N LEU A 131 -8.36 -18.00 -17.36
CA LEU A 131 -7.11 -17.31 -17.04
C LEU A 131 -5.92 -17.79 -17.91
N GLU A 132 -6.07 -18.82 -18.75
CA GLU A 132 -4.99 -19.21 -19.71
C GLU A 132 -4.70 -18.14 -20.77
N LYS A 133 -5.62 -17.19 -20.99
CA LYS A 133 -5.46 -16.05 -21.90
C LYS A 133 -5.07 -14.76 -21.20
N VAL A 134 -5.03 -14.75 -19.88
CA VAL A 134 -4.70 -13.57 -19.08
C VAL A 134 -3.26 -13.73 -18.62
N ASN A 135 -2.36 -12.90 -19.14
CA ASN A 135 -0.98 -12.89 -18.66
C ASN A 135 -1.00 -12.43 -17.18
N PRO A 136 -0.53 -13.23 -16.22
CA PRO A 136 -0.48 -12.84 -14.81
C PRO A 136 0.21 -11.48 -14.60
N ASP A 137 1.18 -11.14 -15.45
CA ASP A 137 1.94 -9.89 -15.39
C ASP A 137 1.12 -8.64 -15.75
N GLU A 138 0.04 -8.77 -16.54
CA GLU A 138 -0.83 -7.64 -16.90
C GLU A 138 -1.88 -7.32 -15.81
N LEU A 139 -2.11 -8.25 -14.87
CA LEU A 139 -2.97 -8.03 -13.70
C LEU A 139 -2.27 -7.15 -12.64
N SER A 140 -0.94 -7.20 -12.59
CA SER A 140 -0.08 -6.46 -11.64
C SER A 140 -0.27 -4.95 -11.70
N LYS A 141 -0.25 -4.38 -12.92
CA LYS A 141 -0.18 -2.93 -13.16
C LYS A 141 -1.46 -2.14 -12.84
N SER A 142 -2.53 -2.79 -12.42
CA SER A 142 -3.87 -2.19 -12.37
C SER A 142 -4.48 -2.18 -10.97
N TYR A 143 -3.78 -2.73 -9.98
CA TYR A 143 -4.28 -2.96 -8.63
C TYR A 143 -4.24 -1.71 -7.72
N VAL A 144 -3.77 -0.53 -8.13
CA VAL A 144 -3.55 0.61 -7.21
C VAL A 144 -4.87 1.18 -6.60
N VAL A 145 -5.40 0.51 -5.57
CA VAL A 145 -5.30 0.86 -4.14
C VAL A 145 -5.03 -0.47 -3.39
N GLN A 146 -3.82 -1.01 -3.53
CA GLN A 146 -3.33 -2.17 -2.75
C GLN A 146 -2.93 -1.63 -1.35
N GLN A 147 -3.50 -2.13 -0.26
CA GLN A 147 -2.94 -1.93 1.08
C GLN A 147 -2.45 -3.29 1.58
N GLN A 148 -1.16 -3.38 1.90
CA GLN A 148 -0.51 -4.56 2.48
C GLN A 148 -0.32 -4.29 3.98
N ILE A 149 -0.68 -5.27 4.82
CA ILE A 149 -0.52 -5.18 6.28
C ILE A 149 0.12 -6.49 6.75
N GLU A 150 1.31 -6.41 7.31
CA GLU A 150 2.09 -7.55 7.81
C GLU A 150 2.42 -7.38 9.31
N THR A 151 2.36 -8.49 10.04
CA THR A 151 2.62 -8.57 11.49
C THR A 151 3.38 -9.88 11.73
N SER A 152 4.58 -9.82 12.28
CA SER A 152 5.44 -10.99 12.58
C SER A 152 5.98 -10.96 14.02
N ASP A 153 6.60 -12.06 14.45
CA ASP A 153 7.01 -12.38 15.84
C ASP A 153 7.86 -13.67 15.76
N ALA A 154 9.18 -13.54 15.80
CA ALA A 154 10.14 -14.64 15.73
C ALA A 154 11.43 -14.38 16.54
N GLU A 155 12.31 -15.38 16.63
CA GLU A 155 13.63 -15.20 17.28
C GLU A 155 14.61 -14.46 16.33
N ASP A 156 14.67 -14.84 15.04
CA ASP A 156 15.40 -14.09 14.00
C ASP A 156 14.41 -13.81 12.85
N GLU A 157 14.37 -12.56 12.36
CA GLU A 157 13.58 -12.18 11.18
C GLU A 157 14.43 -11.58 10.07
N ASP A 158 14.05 -11.91 8.84
CA ASP A 158 14.85 -11.71 7.65
C ASP A 158 13.87 -11.33 6.52
N ILE A 159 13.53 -10.05 6.49
CA ILE A 159 12.42 -9.48 5.73
C ILE A 159 12.96 -8.98 4.38
N LYS A 160 12.43 -9.53 3.29
CA LYS A 160 12.78 -9.12 1.92
C LYS A 160 11.52 -8.87 1.11
N GLN A 161 11.27 -7.61 0.76
CA GLN A 161 10.04 -7.19 0.10
C GLN A 161 10.33 -6.35 -1.16
N GLU A 162 9.59 -6.66 -2.23
CA GLU A 162 9.59 -5.91 -3.49
C GLU A 162 8.11 -5.75 -3.91
N ASN A 163 7.54 -4.54 -3.75
CA ASN A 163 6.10 -4.32 -3.91
C ASN A 163 5.75 -3.07 -4.74
N GLU A 164 4.81 -3.23 -5.70
CA GLU A 164 4.09 -2.13 -6.37
C GLU A 164 2.66 -2.02 -5.81
N VAL A 165 2.52 -1.42 -4.62
CA VAL A 165 1.26 -1.25 -3.88
C VAL A 165 0.92 0.23 -3.60
N ALA A 166 -0.29 0.53 -3.11
CA ALA A 166 -0.63 1.92 -2.78
C ALA A 166 -0.20 2.28 -1.34
N LYS A 167 -0.30 1.32 -0.42
CA LYS A 167 0.12 1.48 0.96
C LYS A 167 0.72 0.18 1.52
N ILE A 168 1.80 0.27 2.27
CA ILE A 168 2.38 -0.79 3.11
C ILE A 168 2.22 -0.36 4.57
N GLU A 169 1.84 -1.32 5.43
CA GLU A 169 1.92 -1.22 6.90
C GLU A 169 2.63 -2.48 7.40
N GLU A 170 3.76 -2.36 8.09
CA GLU A 170 4.50 -3.49 8.65
C GLU A 170 4.76 -3.31 10.15
N THR A 171 4.72 -4.43 10.86
CA THR A 171 5.04 -4.50 12.30
C THR A 171 5.81 -5.78 12.57
N SER A 172 7.04 -5.67 13.08
CA SER A 172 7.92 -6.80 13.42
C SER A 172 8.41 -6.69 14.88
N ASP A 173 8.87 -7.81 15.43
CA ASP A 173 9.30 -8.02 16.82
C ASP A 173 10.18 -9.29 16.83
N ALA A 174 11.50 -9.12 16.95
CA ALA A 174 12.48 -10.22 16.96
C ALA A 174 13.72 -9.93 17.81
N GLU A 175 14.59 -10.93 18.07
CA GLU A 175 15.89 -10.66 18.71
C GLU A 175 16.84 -10.00 17.68
N ASP A 176 16.95 -10.56 16.47
CA ASP A 176 17.74 -9.99 15.36
C ASP A 176 16.83 -9.72 14.13
N GLU A 177 16.85 -8.52 13.55
CA GLU A 177 16.08 -8.15 12.36
C GLU A 177 16.93 -7.62 11.18
N ASP A 178 16.73 -8.23 10.00
CA ASP A 178 17.40 -7.88 8.75
C ASP A 178 16.33 -7.46 7.70
N ILE A 179 16.14 -6.16 7.46
CA ILE A 179 15.05 -5.63 6.62
C ILE A 179 15.60 -5.08 5.29
N LYS A 180 15.08 -5.60 4.16
CA LYS A 180 15.40 -5.11 2.80
C LYS A 180 14.16 -4.87 1.98
N LYS A 181 13.95 -3.61 1.59
CA LYS A 181 12.73 -3.14 0.92
C LYS A 181 13.06 -2.38 -0.37
N GLU A 182 12.42 -2.78 -1.46
CA GLU A 182 12.47 -2.06 -2.76
C GLU A 182 11.03 -1.82 -3.24
N ASN A 183 10.49 -0.60 -3.08
CA ASN A 183 9.06 -0.35 -3.28
C ASN A 183 8.75 0.89 -4.13
N GLU A 184 7.75 0.75 -5.02
CA GLU A 184 7.13 1.86 -5.76
C GLU A 184 5.68 2.02 -5.29
N VAL A 185 5.45 2.86 -4.28
CA VAL A 185 4.19 2.96 -3.52
C VAL A 185 3.77 4.39 -3.15
N ALA A 186 2.51 4.60 -2.75
CA ALA A 186 2.09 5.94 -2.31
C ALA A 186 2.39 6.20 -0.82
N LYS A 187 2.41 5.17 0.03
CA LYS A 187 2.73 5.32 1.46
C LYS A 187 3.35 4.04 2.05
N ILE A 188 4.39 4.20 2.88
CA ILE A 188 4.95 3.16 3.75
C ILE A 188 4.73 3.59 5.20
N GLU A 189 4.40 2.65 6.08
CA GLU A 189 4.32 2.80 7.55
C GLU A 189 4.94 1.55 8.17
N ASP A 190 6.12 1.67 8.73
CA ASP A 190 6.86 0.52 9.29
C ASP A 190 7.11 0.73 10.79
N THR A 191 7.08 -0.36 11.55
CA THR A 191 7.40 -0.36 12.97
C THR A 191 8.13 -1.65 13.35
N SER A 192 9.29 -1.53 13.96
CA SER A 192 10.15 -2.64 14.39
C SER A 192 10.55 -2.47 15.85
N ASP A 193 10.91 -3.58 16.50
CA ASP A 193 11.36 -3.68 17.90
C ASP A 193 12.31 -4.90 17.95
N SER A 194 13.61 -4.67 18.16
CA SER A 194 14.61 -5.76 18.18
C SER A 194 15.81 -5.52 19.11
N GLU A 195 16.70 -6.49 19.31
CA GLU A 195 18.00 -6.24 19.98
C GLU A 195 19.00 -5.65 18.94
N ASP A 196 19.12 -6.27 17.77
CA ASP A 196 19.98 -5.78 16.66
C ASP A 196 19.13 -5.58 15.37
N GLU A 197 19.16 -4.37 14.79
CA GLU A 197 18.40 -4.04 13.57
C GLU A 197 19.26 -3.51 12.40
N ASP A 198 19.09 -4.12 11.22
CA ASP A 198 19.76 -3.77 9.96
C ASP A 198 18.70 -3.41 8.89
N ILE A 199 18.53 -2.11 8.59
CA ILE A 199 17.51 -1.62 7.63
C ILE A 199 18.16 -1.13 6.34
N THR A 200 17.71 -1.67 5.19
CA THR A 200 18.05 -1.15 3.86
C THR A 200 16.79 -0.89 3.03
N GLN A 201 16.59 0.36 2.60
CA GLN A 201 15.43 0.74 1.79
C GLN A 201 15.82 1.50 0.51
N GLU A 202 15.19 1.13 -0.61
CA GLU A 202 15.26 1.83 -1.90
C GLU A 202 13.84 2.07 -2.42
N ASN A 203 13.32 3.29 -2.31
CA ASN A 203 11.90 3.57 -2.57
C ASN A 203 11.64 4.80 -3.47
N GLU A 204 10.69 4.65 -4.40
CA GLU A 204 10.11 5.78 -5.16
C GLU A 204 8.65 5.97 -4.69
N VAL A 205 8.44 6.85 -3.69
CA VAL A 205 7.18 6.90 -2.93
C VAL A 205 6.66 8.31 -2.67
N ALA A 206 5.41 8.46 -2.20
CA ALA A 206 4.92 9.79 -1.79
C ALA A 206 5.12 10.08 -0.31
N LYS A 207 5.12 9.06 0.56
CA LYS A 207 5.37 9.24 2.00
C LYS A 207 5.97 7.98 2.64
N ILE A 208 7.00 8.16 3.46
CA ILE A 208 7.52 7.14 4.39
C ILE A 208 7.26 7.63 5.82
N GLU A 209 6.84 6.71 6.69
CA GLU A 209 6.77 6.86 8.15
C GLU A 209 7.42 5.60 8.75
N GLU A 210 8.47 5.77 9.53
CA GLU A 210 9.24 4.68 10.13
C GLU A 210 9.42 4.90 11.63
N THR A 211 9.42 3.81 12.38
CA THR A 211 9.66 3.83 13.83
C THR A 211 10.38 2.55 14.25
N SER A 212 11.57 2.68 14.77
CA SER A 212 12.43 1.59 15.24
C SER A 212 12.82 1.79 16.71
N ASP A 213 13.12 0.68 17.39
CA ASP A 213 13.55 0.60 18.78
C ASP A 213 14.51 -0.61 18.87
N ALA A 214 15.80 -0.37 19.10
CA ALA A 214 16.85 -1.40 19.10
C ALA A 214 17.95 -1.16 20.16
N GLU A 215 18.81 -2.14 20.45
CA GLU A 215 20.07 -1.85 21.17
C GLU A 215 21.11 -1.29 20.17
N ASP A 216 21.30 -1.95 19.03
CA ASP A 216 22.18 -1.50 17.94
C ASP A 216 21.37 -1.32 16.63
N GLU A 217 21.48 -0.16 15.96
CA GLU A 217 20.72 0.15 14.74
C GLU A 217 21.58 0.68 13.57
N ASP A 218 21.47 0.03 12.40
CA ASP A 218 22.15 0.39 11.15
C ASP A 218 21.10 0.71 10.04
N ILE A 219 20.94 1.99 9.69
CA ILE A 219 19.94 2.42 8.69
C ILE A 219 20.61 2.91 7.40
N THR A 220 20.21 2.34 6.26
CA THR A 220 20.60 2.83 4.93
C THR A 220 19.38 3.07 4.03
N GLN A 221 19.20 4.30 3.55
CA GLN A 221 18.08 4.69 2.70
C GLN A 221 18.52 5.43 1.42
N GLU A 222 17.95 5.04 0.27
CA GLU A 222 18.08 5.73 -1.02
C GLU A 222 16.68 5.96 -1.62
N ASN A 223 16.15 7.19 -1.52
CA ASN A 223 14.75 7.43 -1.87
C ASN A 223 14.48 8.69 -2.72
N GLU A 224 13.50 8.58 -3.63
CA GLU A 224 12.90 9.72 -4.35
C GLU A 224 11.46 9.93 -3.84
N VAL A 225 11.24 10.92 -2.95
CA VAL A 225 10.02 10.99 -2.11
C VAL A 225 9.45 12.39 -1.96
N ALA A 226 8.15 12.52 -1.66
CA ALA A 226 7.60 13.81 -1.24
C ALA A 226 7.80 14.12 0.26
N LYS A 227 7.76 13.11 1.14
CA LYS A 227 7.98 13.29 2.58
C LYS A 227 8.55 12.03 3.24
N ILE A 228 9.55 12.21 4.10
CA ILE A 228 10.05 11.20 5.04
C ILE A 228 9.78 11.71 6.48
N GLU A 229 9.32 10.81 7.34
CA GLU A 229 9.18 10.99 8.79
C GLU A 229 9.80 9.75 9.46
N GLU A 230 10.84 9.95 10.27
CA GLU A 230 11.60 8.87 10.89
C GLU A 230 11.73 9.12 12.40
N THR A 231 11.72 8.04 13.18
CA THR A 231 11.90 8.08 14.63
C THR A 231 12.62 6.82 15.08
N SER A 232 13.79 6.97 15.65
CA SER A 232 14.65 5.89 16.14
C SER A 232 15.00 6.11 17.62
N ASP A 233 15.25 5.02 18.33
CA ASP A 233 15.67 4.97 19.75
C ASP A 233 16.61 3.77 19.87
N ALA A 234 17.91 4.01 20.11
CA ALA A 234 18.95 2.97 20.15
C ALA A 234 20.04 3.25 21.21
N GLU A 235 20.89 2.28 21.56
CA GLU A 235 22.13 2.60 22.31
C GLU A 235 23.19 3.14 21.33
N ASP A 236 23.43 2.44 20.21
CA ASP A 236 24.34 2.86 19.13
C ASP A 236 23.57 2.98 17.80
N GLU A 237 23.67 4.13 17.10
CA GLU A 237 22.92 4.40 15.87
C GLU A 237 23.80 4.91 14.70
N ASP A 238 23.65 4.30 13.52
CA ASP A 238 24.47 4.55 12.33
C ASP A 238 23.58 4.83 11.09
N ILE A 239 23.30 6.11 10.78
CA ILE A 239 22.36 6.50 9.71
C ILE A 239 23.08 6.94 8.43
N LYS A 240 22.68 6.37 7.29
CA LYS A 240 23.15 6.78 5.94
C LYS A 240 21.98 7.02 5.00
N GLN A 241 21.86 8.24 4.49
CA GLN A 241 20.77 8.62 3.58
C GLN A 241 21.23 9.36 2.33
N GLU A 242 20.67 8.98 1.17
CA GLU A 242 20.82 9.68 -0.10
C GLU A 242 19.43 9.91 -0.72
N ASN A 243 18.87 11.12 -0.60
CA ASN A 243 17.47 11.36 -0.96
C ASN A 243 17.21 12.62 -1.83
N GLU A 244 16.29 12.52 -2.80
CA GLU A 244 15.69 13.66 -3.51
C GLU A 244 14.26 13.89 -2.99
N VAL A 245 14.07 14.86 -2.08
CA VAL A 245 12.82 14.95 -1.27
C VAL A 245 12.26 16.36 -1.10
N ALA A 246 10.95 16.51 -1.04
CA ALA A 246 10.39 17.82 -0.67
C ALA A 246 10.54 18.16 0.83
N LYS A 247 10.44 17.16 1.73
CA LYS A 247 10.59 17.35 3.18
C LYS A 247 11.11 16.10 3.91
N ILE A 248 12.05 16.29 4.83
CA ILE A 248 12.48 15.28 5.81
C ILE A 248 12.23 15.83 7.23
N GLU A 249 11.73 14.96 8.11
CA GLU A 249 11.59 15.16 9.56
C GLU A 249 12.18 13.94 10.27
N GLU A 250 13.24 14.14 11.06
CA GLU A 250 13.97 13.08 11.76
C GLU A 250 14.01 13.35 13.26
N THR A 251 13.93 12.29 14.05
CA THR A 251 14.08 12.32 15.49
C THR A 251 14.81 11.07 15.97
N SER A 252 16.00 11.24 16.53
CA SER A 252 16.83 10.16 17.09
C SER A 252 17.12 10.43 18.57
N ASP A 253 17.30 9.35 19.34
CA ASP A 253 17.71 9.33 20.75
C ASP A 253 18.69 8.16 20.90
N ALA A 254 19.97 8.44 21.16
CA ALA A 254 21.03 7.43 21.22
C ALA A 254 22.10 7.72 22.30
N GLU A 255 22.95 6.75 22.68
CA GLU A 255 24.17 7.08 23.43
C GLU A 255 25.25 7.61 22.46
N ASP A 256 25.52 6.87 21.37
CA ASP A 256 26.45 7.26 20.30
C ASP A 256 25.73 7.31 18.93
N GLU A 257 25.84 8.42 18.20
CA GLU A 257 25.16 8.61 16.90
C GLU A 257 26.12 9.07 15.77
N ASP A 258 26.08 8.37 14.64
CA ASP A 258 26.91 8.63 13.45
C ASP A 258 26.02 8.83 12.19
N ILE A 259 25.81 10.10 11.78
CA ILE A 259 24.89 10.45 10.68
C ILE A 259 25.65 10.89 9.42
N THR A 260 25.30 10.31 8.28
CA THR A 260 25.76 10.78 6.95
C THR A 260 24.58 10.99 5.99
N GLN A 261 24.42 12.21 5.48
CA GLN A 261 23.33 12.57 4.56
C GLN A 261 23.80 13.31 3.31
N GLU A 262 23.28 12.90 2.15
CA GLU A 262 23.42 13.59 0.86
C GLU A 262 22.04 13.85 0.25
N ASN A 263 21.49 15.08 0.39
CA ASN A 263 20.10 15.34 0.02
C ASN A 263 19.89 16.56 -0.91
N GLU A 264 19.02 16.39 -1.91
CA GLU A 264 18.43 17.49 -2.69
C GLU A 264 16.99 17.75 -2.20
N MET A 265 16.77 18.84 -1.43
CA MET A 265 15.48 18.99 -0.74
C MET A 265 14.98 20.40 -0.41
N ALA A 266 13.66 20.56 -0.24
CA ALA A 266 13.08 21.89 0.02
C ALA A 266 13.03 22.29 1.51
N LYS A 267 12.88 21.33 2.43
CA LYS A 267 12.93 21.59 3.88
C LYS A 267 13.42 20.38 4.68
N ARG A 268 14.36 20.60 5.60
CA ARG A 268 14.80 19.63 6.62
C ARG A 268 14.44 20.10 8.03
N GLU A 269 14.04 19.17 8.89
CA GLU A 269 13.92 19.32 10.34
C GLU A 269 14.56 18.08 10.99
N GLU A 270 15.58 18.26 11.82
CA GLU A 270 16.28 17.17 12.54
C GLU A 270 16.34 17.50 14.02
N THR A 271 16.08 16.51 14.86
CA THR A 271 16.24 16.56 16.30
C THR A 271 17.01 15.33 16.77
N SER A 272 18.17 15.51 17.38
CA SER A 272 18.96 14.44 18.00
C SER A 272 19.18 14.75 19.48
N ASP A 273 19.17 13.70 20.31
CA ASP A 273 19.61 13.68 21.71
C ASP A 273 20.62 12.53 21.86
N ALA A 274 21.90 12.85 22.03
CA ALA A 274 22.98 11.86 22.10
C ALA A 274 24.04 12.21 23.16
N GLU A 275 24.85 11.25 23.65
CA GLU A 275 26.05 11.61 24.43
C GLU A 275 27.17 12.10 23.49
N ASP A 276 27.47 11.32 22.44
CA ASP A 276 28.45 11.64 21.39
C ASP A 276 27.78 11.63 19.99
N GLU A 277 27.98 12.69 19.19
CA GLU A 277 27.31 12.87 17.88
C GLU A 277 28.29 13.28 16.76
N ASP A 278 28.37 12.49 15.68
CA ASP A 278 29.21 12.75 14.50
C ASP A 278 28.33 12.92 13.23
N ILE A 279 28.19 14.15 12.72
CA ILE A 279 27.32 14.45 11.57
C ILE A 279 28.11 14.89 10.34
N LYS A 280 27.81 14.29 9.18
CA LYS A 280 28.30 14.71 7.86
C LYS A 280 27.15 14.94 6.89
N GLN A 281 27.06 16.15 6.32
CA GLN A 281 25.96 16.52 5.43
C GLN A 281 26.44 17.25 4.16
N GLU A 282 25.96 16.81 3.00
CA GLU A 282 26.11 17.49 1.70
C GLU A 282 24.74 17.73 1.07
N ASN A 283 24.31 18.99 0.97
CA ASN A 283 22.89 19.31 0.87
C ASN A 283 22.62 20.46 -0.13
N GLU A 284 21.70 20.26 -1.10
CA GLU A 284 21.15 21.34 -1.93
C GLU A 284 19.77 21.77 -1.40
N VAL A 285 19.76 22.63 -0.36
CA VAL A 285 18.58 22.82 0.49
C VAL A 285 18.10 24.26 0.60
N ALA A 286 16.77 24.45 0.51
CA ALA A 286 16.16 25.77 0.66
C ALA A 286 15.99 26.22 2.12
N LYS A 287 15.79 25.29 3.06
CA LYS A 287 15.67 25.53 4.52
C LYS A 287 16.09 24.32 5.36
N ILE A 288 16.85 24.59 6.42
CA ILE A 288 17.33 23.61 7.41
C ILE A 288 17.00 24.14 8.81
N GLU A 289 16.52 23.26 9.69
CA GLU A 289 16.24 23.49 11.11
C GLU A 289 16.72 22.27 11.90
N ASP A 290 17.96 22.32 12.42
CA ASP A 290 18.55 21.22 13.19
C ASP A 290 18.63 21.62 14.67
N THR A 291 18.39 20.65 15.55
CA THR A 291 18.58 20.79 17.00
C THR A 291 19.19 19.51 17.58
N SER A 292 20.41 19.62 18.06
CA SER A 292 21.12 18.58 18.81
C SER A 292 21.21 18.95 20.30
N ASP A 293 21.24 17.95 21.18
CA ASP A 293 21.57 18.09 22.60
C ASP A 293 22.72 17.15 23.03
N ALA A 294 23.84 17.14 22.28
CA ALA A 294 24.99 16.28 22.57
C ALA A 294 26.02 16.85 23.58
N GLU A 295 26.67 15.97 24.35
CA GLU A 295 27.80 16.35 25.21
C GLU A 295 29.07 16.66 24.38
N ASP A 296 29.39 15.81 23.39
CA ASP A 296 30.45 16.02 22.41
C ASP A 296 29.90 15.87 20.97
N GLU A 297 30.18 16.85 20.10
CA GLU A 297 29.55 16.97 18.77
C GLU A 297 30.59 17.38 17.69
N ASP A 298 30.67 16.64 16.57
CA ASP A 298 31.46 17.00 15.37
C ASP A 298 30.58 17.07 14.10
N ILE A 299 30.18 18.30 13.74
CA ILE A 299 29.37 18.56 12.55
C ILE A 299 30.24 19.06 11.37
N THR A 300 30.10 18.39 10.22
CA THR A 300 30.57 18.85 8.92
C THR A 300 29.39 19.06 7.95
N GLN A 301 29.17 20.31 7.50
CA GLN A 301 28.09 20.66 6.55
C GLN A 301 28.61 21.37 5.30
N GLU A 302 28.27 20.85 4.12
CA GLU A 302 28.43 21.49 2.80
C GLU A 302 27.05 21.75 2.18
N ASN A 303 26.67 23.03 2.09
CA ASN A 303 25.33 23.44 1.64
C ASN A 303 25.37 24.31 0.38
N GLU A 304 24.75 23.88 -0.72
CA GLU A 304 24.46 24.72 -1.89
C GLU A 304 23.02 25.27 -1.80
N VAL A 305 22.88 26.57 -1.51
CA VAL A 305 21.55 27.21 -1.41
C VAL A 305 21.19 27.85 -2.74
N ASP A 306 20.15 27.36 -3.45
CA ASP A 306 19.63 28.03 -4.64
C ASP A 306 19.02 29.40 -4.27
N GLN A 307 19.83 30.46 -4.43
CA GLN A 307 19.36 31.83 -4.32
C GLN A 307 18.53 32.21 -5.55
N GLY A 308 17.30 31.72 -5.58
CA GLY A 308 16.25 32.09 -6.52
C GLY A 308 16.21 33.61 -6.75
N ARG A 309 16.64 33.99 -7.95
CA ARG A 309 16.70 35.36 -8.48
C ARG A 309 15.29 35.96 -8.58
N TRP A 310 14.81 36.64 -7.53
CA TRP A 310 13.60 37.47 -7.63
C TRP A 310 13.86 38.71 -8.51
N GLN A 311 13.67 38.58 -9.82
CA GLN A 311 13.52 39.74 -10.71
C GLN A 311 12.11 40.31 -10.59
N LYS A 312 12.01 41.55 -10.13
CA LYS A 312 10.87 42.44 -10.37
C LYS A 312 11.39 43.77 -10.90
#